data_AF-A0A495JF74-F1
#
_entry.id   AF-A0A495JF74-F1
#
_cell.length_a   1.000
_cell.length_b   1.000
_cell.length_c   1.000
_cell.angle_alpha   90.00
_cell.angle_beta   90.00
_cell.angle_gamma   90.00
#
_symmetry.space_group_name_H-M   'P 1'
#
loop_
_entity.id
_entity.type
_entity.pdbx_description
1 polymer ?
#
loop_
_entity_poly.entity_id
_entity_poly.type
_entity_poly.pdbx_seq_one_letter_code
_entity_poly.pdbx_strand_id
1 'polypeptide(L)'
;MPQLDLAGPAALHSEPPTADRDHSRPGPDPRAAFDQLARLRLLITVKTAPDPADRHERTVYAAGISADPFRPGWIRLTSLPIHELGPGAAFGTYDIISVDARPAAGDPRHENWRPLPRTLVREHHLKRWQWRQPWLDPYLGESLCRPRRDRDAYLDAPALILVRPRRVDELVLVPHPGWTAEQRRRLDGYALRYDPSGTPDPGPLRPPRFIGAYRYRCPAYDCDGHQQTIRDWEFVALQHRLAGLPDDRLRAALTTAFLDRICGPDRDTAFYLGRSSHQPDTYDVLGVYWPPRR
;
A
#
# COMPACT_ATOMS: atom_id res chain seq x y z
N MET A 1 72.88 -18.97 10.81
CA MET A 1 73.28 -19.33 9.43
C MET A 1 73.36 -20.86 9.35
N PRO A 2 72.96 -21.54 8.26
CA PRO A 2 72.58 -21.03 6.94
C PRO A 2 71.16 -21.40 6.47
N GLN A 3 70.72 -20.66 5.45
CA GLN A 3 69.65 -20.95 4.50
C GLN A 3 69.93 -22.20 3.68
N LEU A 4 68.87 -22.85 3.19
CA LEU A 4 68.73 -23.17 1.77
C LEU A 4 67.26 -23.46 1.43
N ASP A 5 66.71 -22.57 0.60
CA ASP A 5 65.56 -22.80 -0.26
C ASP A 5 65.75 -24.03 -1.13
N LEU A 6 64.64 -24.66 -1.55
CA LEU A 6 64.36 -24.98 -2.96
C LEU A 6 62.91 -25.48 -3.13
N ALA A 7 62.13 -24.65 -3.85
CA ALA A 7 61.13 -24.96 -4.86
C ALA A 7 60.12 -26.12 -4.68
N GLY A 8 58.83 -25.79 -4.83
CA GLY A 8 57.70 -26.74 -4.96
C GLY A 8 57.71 -27.59 -6.25
N PRO A 9 56.62 -28.32 -6.56
CA PRO A 9 55.37 -27.65 -6.93
C PRO A 9 54.05 -28.36 -6.54
N ALA A 10 52.98 -27.56 -6.64
CA ALA A 10 51.64 -27.89 -7.13
C ALA A 10 50.68 -28.84 -6.36
N ALA A 11 49.45 -28.31 -6.25
CA ALA A 11 48.15 -28.97 -6.18
C ALA A 11 47.71 -29.56 -4.83
N LEU A 12 46.77 -28.87 -4.18
CA LEU A 12 45.38 -29.32 -4.00
C LEU A 12 44.65 -28.29 -3.12
N HIS A 13 44.08 -27.26 -3.75
CA HIS A 13 43.02 -26.48 -3.11
C HIS A 13 41.71 -27.26 -3.31
N SER A 14 41.30 -27.98 -2.27
CA SER A 14 39.96 -28.51 -2.16
C SER A 14 38.97 -27.36 -1.94
N GLU A 15 38.21 -27.04 -2.97
CA GLU A 15 37.01 -26.20 -2.90
C GLU A 15 35.96 -26.85 -1.97
N PRO A 16 35.23 -26.07 -1.16
CA PRO A 16 34.09 -26.60 -0.41
C PRO A 16 32.91 -26.88 -1.35
N PRO A 17 32.07 -27.88 -1.04
CA PRO A 17 31.01 -28.35 -1.94
C PRO A 17 30.00 -27.25 -2.22
N THR A 18 29.72 -27.05 -3.50
CA THR A 18 28.62 -26.25 -4.03
C THR A 18 27.31 -26.73 -3.40
N ALA A 19 26.67 -25.85 -2.63
CA ALA A 19 25.32 -26.05 -2.17
C ALA A 19 24.40 -26.19 -3.39
N ASP A 20 23.81 -27.37 -3.48
CA ASP A 20 22.77 -27.75 -4.43
C ASP A 20 21.63 -26.72 -4.33
N ARG A 21 21.56 -25.84 -5.33
CA ARG A 21 20.47 -24.87 -5.45
C ARG A 21 19.27 -25.64 -5.97
N ASP A 22 18.43 -26.08 -5.03
CA ASP A 22 17.09 -26.56 -5.33
C ASP A 22 16.35 -25.54 -6.22
N HIS A 23 16.27 -25.84 -7.52
CA HIS A 23 15.65 -25.02 -8.55
C HIS A 23 14.11 -25.16 -8.56
N SER A 24 13.49 -25.62 -7.47
CA SER A 24 12.05 -25.88 -7.41
C SER A 24 11.19 -24.71 -6.94
N ARG A 25 11.75 -23.51 -6.73
CA ARG A 25 10.96 -22.28 -6.61
C ARG A 25 10.87 -21.60 -7.97
N PRO A 26 9.66 -21.36 -8.52
CA PRO A 26 9.54 -20.49 -9.68
C PRO A 26 10.12 -19.12 -9.29
N GLY A 27 11.23 -18.75 -9.93
CA GLY A 27 11.76 -17.39 -9.82
C GLY A 27 10.71 -16.38 -10.28
N PRO A 28 10.84 -15.09 -9.90
CA PRO A 28 9.93 -14.07 -10.40
C PRO A 28 9.90 -14.11 -11.92
N ASP A 29 8.69 -14.25 -12.48
CA ASP A 29 8.42 -14.37 -13.90
C ASP A 29 9.24 -13.33 -14.70
N PRO A 30 10.11 -13.75 -15.65
CA PRO A 30 10.92 -12.83 -16.42
C PRO A 30 10.03 -11.81 -17.14
N ARG A 31 10.16 -10.54 -16.71
CA ARG A 31 9.56 -9.31 -17.26
C ARG A 31 9.10 -9.50 -18.72
N ALA A 32 7.81 -9.82 -18.89
CA ALA A 32 7.17 -9.76 -20.19
C ALA A 32 7.24 -8.31 -20.70
N ALA A 33 7.84 -8.14 -21.88
CA ALA A 33 7.98 -6.94 -22.70
C ALA A 33 7.21 -5.68 -22.25
N PHE A 34 7.97 -4.68 -21.82
CA PHE A 34 7.54 -3.33 -21.43
C PHE A 34 6.90 -2.57 -22.60
N ASP A 35 5.59 -2.69 -22.75
CA ASP A 35 4.65 -1.67 -23.26
C ASP A 35 3.23 -2.23 -23.48
N GLN A 36 3.07 -3.55 -23.31
CA GLN A 36 1.79 -4.19 -23.61
C GLN A 36 0.72 -3.81 -22.59
N LEU A 37 -0.39 -3.36 -23.16
CA LEU A 37 -1.65 -3.18 -22.47
C LEU A 37 -2.11 -4.52 -21.90
N ALA A 38 -2.34 -4.60 -20.59
CA ALA A 38 -2.88 -5.79 -19.94
C ALA A 38 -4.25 -5.47 -19.33
N ARG A 39 -5.22 -6.38 -19.52
CA ARG A 39 -6.47 -6.35 -18.77
C ARG A 39 -6.21 -6.95 -17.38
N LEU A 40 -6.24 -6.11 -16.36
CA LEU A 40 -6.10 -6.55 -14.97
C LEU A 40 -7.48 -6.73 -14.34
N ARG A 41 -7.63 -7.78 -13.55
CA ARG A 41 -8.80 -8.00 -12.69
C ARG A 41 -8.32 -8.18 -11.26
N LEU A 42 -8.85 -7.41 -10.31
CA LEU A 42 -8.33 -7.37 -8.95
C LEU A 42 -9.41 -7.00 -7.92
N LEU A 43 -9.26 -7.53 -6.71
CA LEU A 43 -10.00 -7.11 -5.52
C LEU A 43 -9.32 -5.89 -4.90
N ILE A 44 -9.98 -4.74 -4.89
CA ILE A 44 -9.47 -3.53 -4.25
C ILE A 44 -9.44 -3.73 -2.73
N THR A 45 -8.32 -3.41 -2.10
CA THR A 45 -8.11 -3.56 -0.65
C THR A 45 -7.82 -2.25 0.05
N VAL A 46 -7.23 -1.29 -0.66
CA VAL A 46 -6.88 0.03 -0.13
C VAL A 46 -7.04 1.12 -1.18
N LYS A 47 -7.34 2.32 -0.70
CA LYS A 47 -7.29 3.57 -1.44
C LYS A 47 -6.59 4.60 -0.56
N THR A 48 -5.66 5.36 -1.11
CA THR A 48 -5.00 6.42 -0.35
C THR A 48 -5.70 7.76 -0.57
N ALA A 49 -5.73 8.60 0.45
CA ALA A 49 -6.13 10.00 0.27
C ALA A 49 -5.16 10.69 -0.71
N PRO A 50 -5.65 11.62 -1.57
CA PRO A 50 -4.80 12.40 -2.44
C PRO A 50 -3.87 13.29 -1.60
N ASP A 51 -2.59 13.30 -1.92
CA ASP A 51 -1.59 14.13 -1.24
C ASP A 51 -1.09 15.22 -2.21
N PRO A 52 -1.26 16.53 -1.89
CA PRO A 52 -0.77 17.61 -2.75
C PRO A 52 0.76 17.68 -2.86
N ALA A 53 1.50 16.93 -2.05
CA ALA A 53 2.95 16.76 -2.21
C ALA A 53 3.31 15.85 -3.40
N ASP A 54 2.38 15.04 -3.90
CA ASP A 54 2.61 14.19 -5.07
C ASP A 54 2.73 15.03 -6.35
N ARG A 55 3.57 14.57 -7.27
CA ARG A 55 3.75 15.18 -8.59
C ARG A 55 2.54 14.91 -9.50
N HIS A 56 1.75 13.88 -9.20
CA HIS A 56 0.62 13.44 -10.01
C HIS A 56 -0.72 13.97 -9.44
N GLU A 57 -1.28 14.94 -10.15
CA GLU A 57 -2.54 15.67 -9.96
C GLU A 57 -3.64 14.90 -9.22
N ARG A 58 -4.23 15.42 -8.12
CA ARG A 58 -5.44 14.90 -7.42
C ARG A 58 -5.66 13.37 -7.53
N THR A 59 -4.60 12.58 -7.44
CA THR A 59 -4.67 11.16 -7.76
C THR A 59 -4.82 10.36 -6.49
N VAL A 60 -5.65 9.32 -6.58
CA VAL A 60 -5.71 8.28 -5.57
C VAL A 60 -4.77 7.17 -6.01
N TYR A 61 -4.02 6.62 -5.06
CA TYR A 61 -3.41 5.31 -5.25
C TYR A 61 -4.40 4.27 -4.76
N ALA A 62 -4.63 3.24 -5.56
CA ALA A 62 -5.38 2.08 -5.14
C ALA A 62 -4.47 0.86 -5.22
N ALA A 63 -4.70 -0.10 -4.33
CA ALA A 63 -4.05 -1.39 -4.44
C ALA A 63 -5.01 -2.53 -4.09
N GLY A 64 -4.69 -3.70 -4.62
CA GLY A 64 -5.54 -4.88 -4.52
C GLY A 64 -4.79 -6.17 -4.74
N ILE A 65 -5.53 -7.26 -4.62
CA ILE A 65 -5.05 -8.61 -4.90
C ILE A 65 -5.56 -9.02 -6.28
N SER A 66 -4.67 -9.55 -7.11
CA SER A 66 -5.02 -10.11 -8.41
C SER A 66 -6.10 -11.18 -8.29
N ALA A 67 -7.09 -11.11 -9.17
CA ALA A 67 -8.10 -12.15 -9.35
C ALA A 67 -7.72 -13.15 -10.45
N ASP A 68 -6.56 -12.97 -11.07
CA ASP A 68 -6.01 -13.89 -12.05
C ASP A 68 -5.25 -15.02 -11.33
N PRO A 69 -5.71 -16.28 -11.41
CA PRO A 69 -5.03 -17.40 -10.77
C PRO A 69 -3.63 -17.67 -11.34
N PHE A 70 -3.35 -17.23 -12.57
CA PHE A 70 -2.04 -17.38 -13.20
C PHE A 70 -1.08 -16.23 -12.86
N ARG A 71 -1.59 -15.16 -12.25
CA ARG A 71 -0.80 -14.02 -11.77
C ARG A 71 -1.23 -13.65 -10.35
N PRO A 72 -1.03 -14.52 -9.35
CA PRO A 72 -1.32 -14.18 -7.96
C PRO A 72 -0.37 -13.08 -7.50
N GLY A 73 -0.83 -12.20 -6.62
CA GLY A 73 0.00 -11.13 -6.08
C GLY A 73 -0.73 -9.82 -5.86
N TRP A 74 0.02 -8.87 -5.29
CA TRP A 74 -0.40 -7.50 -5.16
C TRP A 74 -0.35 -6.78 -6.51
N ILE A 75 -1.32 -5.90 -6.72
CA ILE A 75 -1.36 -4.96 -7.83
C ILE A 75 -1.59 -3.58 -7.23
N ARG A 76 -0.68 -2.65 -7.52
CA ARG A 76 -0.78 -1.23 -7.20
C ARG A 76 -1.12 -0.46 -8.47
N LEU A 77 -2.28 0.20 -8.45
CA LEU A 77 -2.70 1.13 -9.49
C LEU A 77 -2.18 2.52 -9.12
N THR A 78 -1.17 2.99 -9.85
CA THR A 78 -0.58 4.32 -9.65
C THR A 78 -1.39 5.38 -10.37
N SER A 79 -1.56 6.54 -9.72
CA SER A 79 -2.09 7.74 -10.37
C SER A 79 -3.50 7.52 -10.98
N LEU A 80 -4.52 7.25 -10.16
CA LEU A 80 -5.92 7.28 -10.59
C LEU A 80 -6.51 8.70 -10.45
N PRO A 81 -6.66 9.46 -11.54
CA PRO A 81 -7.39 10.73 -11.50
C PRO A 81 -8.88 10.46 -11.24
N ILE A 82 -9.35 10.80 -10.05
CA ILE A 82 -10.74 10.52 -9.64
C ILE A 82 -11.76 11.17 -10.59
N HIS A 83 -11.43 12.34 -11.14
CA HIS A 83 -12.29 13.11 -12.03
C HIS A 83 -12.42 12.48 -13.43
N GLU A 84 -11.48 11.65 -13.86
CA GLU A 84 -11.55 10.94 -15.15
C GLU A 84 -12.23 9.57 -15.05
N LEU A 85 -12.61 9.15 -13.83
CA LEU A 85 -13.42 7.95 -13.66
C LEU A 85 -14.79 8.21 -14.32
N GLY A 86 -15.11 7.43 -15.36
CA GLY A 86 -16.37 7.56 -16.09
C GLY A 86 -17.60 7.40 -15.19
N PRO A 87 -18.80 7.78 -15.67
CA PRO A 87 -20.04 7.57 -14.93
C PRO A 87 -20.20 6.08 -14.59
N GLY A 88 -20.22 5.74 -13.30
CA GLY A 88 -20.26 4.35 -12.80
C GLY A 88 -18.91 3.72 -12.42
N ALA A 89 -17.79 4.41 -12.65
CA ALA A 89 -16.43 3.93 -12.33
C ALA A 89 -15.97 4.26 -10.89
N ALA A 90 -16.87 4.77 -10.04
CA ALA A 90 -16.60 4.89 -8.61
C ALA A 90 -16.51 3.49 -7.99
N PHE A 91 -15.35 3.16 -7.42
CA PHE A 91 -15.12 1.90 -6.72
C PHE A 91 -14.75 2.13 -5.25
N GLY A 92 -15.17 1.19 -4.41
CA GLY A 92 -14.90 1.12 -2.99
C GLY A 92 -13.86 0.06 -2.65
N THR A 93 -13.40 0.09 -1.41
CA THR A 93 -12.65 -1.03 -0.83
C THR A 93 -13.53 -2.29 -0.85
N TYR A 94 -12.95 -3.41 -1.27
CA TYR A 94 -13.59 -4.71 -1.52
C TYR A 94 -14.48 -4.82 -2.76
N ASP A 95 -14.41 -3.85 -3.69
CA ASP A 95 -14.90 -4.06 -5.05
C ASP A 95 -13.90 -4.90 -5.85
N ILE A 96 -14.43 -5.83 -6.66
CA ILE A 96 -13.69 -6.43 -7.76
C ILE A 96 -13.85 -5.51 -8.96
N ILE A 97 -12.73 -5.09 -9.52
CA ILE A 97 -12.69 -4.26 -10.72
C ILE A 97 -11.91 -4.97 -11.82
N SER A 98 -12.21 -4.60 -13.06
CA SER A 98 -11.39 -4.88 -14.21
C SER A 98 -10.97 -3.58 -14.90
N VAL A 99 -9.70 -3.45 -15.28
CA VAL A 99 -9.15 -2.23 -15.87
C VAL A 99 -8.00 -2.56 -16.80
N ASP A 100 -7.87 -1.83 -17.91
CA ASP A 100 -6.70 -1.94 -18.76
C ASP A 100 -5.58 -1.11 -18.15
N ALA A 101 -4.37 -1.67 -18.07
CA ALA A 101 -3.23 -1.00 -17.47
C ALA A 101 -1.93 -1.34 -18.21
N ARG A 102 -0.94 -0.46 -18.06
CA ARG A 102 0.43 -0.70 -18.50
C ARG A 102 1.35 -0.78 -17.28
N PRO A 103 2.46 -1.53 -17.32
CA PRO A 103 3.48 -1.44 -16.28
C PRO A 103 3.92 0.01 -16.07
N ALA A 104 4.12 0.43 -14.82
CA ALA A 104 4.57 1.79 -14.53
C ALA A 104 6.02 1.99 -15.01
N ALA A 105 6.24 2.89 -15.97
CA ALA A 105 7.57 3.21 -16.45
C ALA A 105 8.43 3.82 -15.33
N GLY A 106 9.66 3.33 -15.17
CA GLY A 106 10.63 3.87 -14.21
C GLY A 106 10.45 3.41 -12.76
N ASP A 107 9.46 2.57 -12.44
CA ASP A 107 9.39 1.89 -11.12
C ASP A 107 9.80 0.42 -11.28
N PRO A 108 10.85 -0.06 -10.56
CA PRO A 108 11.33 -1.42 -10.71
C PRO A 108 10.36 -2.48 -10.14
N ARG A 109 9.35 -2.08 -9.36
CA ARG A 109 8.39 -2.95 -8.68
C ARG A 109 7.39 -3.57 -9.67
N HIS A 110 7.34 -4.89 -9.71
CA HIS A 110 6.50 -5.66 -10.64
C HIS A 110 5.00 -5.49 -10.37
N GLU A 111 4.65 -5.09 -9.15
CA GLU A 111 3.29 -4.81 -8.72
C GLU A 111 2.76 -3.44 -9.17
N ASN A 112 3.56 -2.57 -9.79
CA ASN A 112 3.14 -1.19 -10.11
C ASN A 112 2.62 -1.06 -11.55
N TRP A 113 1.36 -0.63 -11.67
CA TRP A 113 0.62 -0.50 -12.92
C TRP A 113 0.00 0.88 -13.06
N ARG A 114 0.11 1.48 -14.24
CA ARG A 114 -0.61 2.70 -14.61
C ARG A 114 -1.92 2.32 -15.32
N PRO A 115 -3.08 2.53 -14.69
CA PRO A 115 -4.37 2.21 -15.27
C PRO A 115 -4.77 3.21 -16.36
N LEU A 116 -5.65 2.79 -17.25
CA LEU A 116 -6.40 3.63 -18.18
C LEU A 116 -7.80 3.86 -17.60
N PRO A 117 -8.05 5.01 -16.94
CA PRO A 117 -9.23 5.21 -16.08
C PRO A 117 -10.57 4.95 -16.78
N ARG A 118 -10.69 5.30 -18.07
CA ARG A 118 -11.92 5.13 -18.86
C ARG A 118 -12.30 3.67 -19.16
N THR A 119 -11.37 2.73 -18.96
CA THR A 119 -11.61 1.29 -19.18
C THR A 119 -12.02 0.55 -17.90
N LEU A 120 -12.03 1.26 -16.77
CA LEU A 120 -12.33 0.69 -15.47
C LEU A 120 -13.81 0.30 -15.40
N VAL A 121 -14.03 -0.96 -15.06
CA VAL A 121 -15.36 -1.53 -14.82
C VAL A 121 -15.39 -2.10 -13.41
N ARG A 122 -16.35 -1.63 -12.60
CA ARG A 122 -16.67 -2.24 -11.31
C ARG A 122 -17.60 -3.44 -11.56
N GLU A 123 -17.15 -4.63 -11.20
CA GLU A 123 -17.93 -5.87 -11.45
C GLU A 123 -18.89 -6.17 -10.29
N HIS A 124 -18.35 -6.32 -9.07
CA HIS A 124 -19.13 -6.68 -7.89
C HIS A 124 -18.46 -6.22 -6.60
N HIS A 125 -19.25 -6.13 -5.53
CA HIS A 125 -18.77 -5.77 -4.18
C HIS A 125 -18.81 -6.95 -3.22
N LEU A 126 -17.69 -7.32 -2.62
CA LEU A 126 -17.65 -8.35 -1.59
C LEU A 126 -18.14 -7.78 -0.25
N LYS A 127 -19.43 -7.95 0.07
CA LYS A 127 -20.03 -7.35 1.28
C LYS A 127 -19.68 -8.05 2.59
N ARG A 128 -19.68 -9.39 2.62
CA ARG A 128 -19.50 -10.18 3.85
C ARG A 128 -18.06 -10.65 4.02
N TRP A 129 -17.57 -10.70 5.26
CA TRP A 129 -16.20 -11.15 5.57
C TRP A 129 -15.89 -12.54 5.03
N GLN A 130 -16.82 -13.50 5.14
CA GLN A 130 -16.67 -14.85 4.61
C GLN A 130 -16.28 -14.91 3.12
N TRP A 131 -16.61 -13.88 2.34
CA TRP A 131 -16.26 -13.79 0.91
C TRP A 131 -14.93 -13.07 0.68
N ARG A 132 -14.47 -12.25 1.63
CA ARG A 132 -13.20 -11.52 1.57
C ARG A 132 -12.03 -12.36 2.09
N GLN A 133 -12.27 -13.13 3.15
CA GLN A 133 -11.23 -13.91 3.84
C GLN A 133 -10.44 -14.84 2.90
N PRO A 134 -11.06 -15.62 1.99
CA PRO A 134 -10.32 -16.51 1.09
C PRO A 134 -9.34 -15.78 0.16
N TRP A 135 -9.59 -14.49 -0.12
CA TRP A 135 -8.72 -13.67 -0.96
C TRP A 135 -7.53 -13.10 -0.20
N LEU A 136 -7.67 -12.84 1.10
CA LEU A 136 -6.76 -12.01 1.88
C LEU A 136 -5.93 -12.80 2.88
N ASP A 137 -6.52 -13.84 3.49
CA ASP A 137 -5.85 -14.67 4.47
C ASP A 137 -4.54 -15.29 3.92
N PRO A 138 -4.44 -15.72 2.64
CA PRO A 138 -3.18 -16.21 2.08
C PRO A 138 -2.05 -15.16 2.01
N TYR A 139 -2.38 -13.87 2.05
CA TYR A 139 -1.42 -12.77 1.95
C TYR A 139 -1.04 -12.18 3.31
N LEU A 140 -1.52 -12.77 4.42
CA LEU A 140 -1.09 -12.40 5.77
C LEU A 140 0.39 -12.73 5.94
N GLY A 141 1.22 -11.69 5.97
CA GLY A 141 2.65 -11.76 6.22
C GLY A 141 2.99 -11.91 7.70
N GLU A 142 4.23 -12.36 7.95
CA GLU A 142 4.72 -12.67 9.30
C GLU A 142 5.02 -11.42 10.12
N SER A 143 5.81 -10.46 9.62
CA SER A 143 6.21 -9.27 10.37
C SER A 143 6.76 -8.15 9.49
N LEU A 144 6.70 -6.92 10.00
CA LEU A 144 7.38 -5.76 9.39
C LEU A 144 8.86 -5.66 9.81
N CYS A 145 9.25 -6.24 10.96
CA CYS A 145 10.62 -6.18 11.47
C CYS A 145 11.61 -6.96 10.60
N ARG A 146 11.22 -8.12 10.07
CA ARG A 146 12.12 -9.01 9.32
C ARG A 146 12.69 -8.33 8.05
N PRO A 147 11.87 -7.73 7.16
CA PRO A 147 12.39 -6.99 6.02
C PRO A 147 13.24 -5.77 6.40
N ARG A 148 13.13 -5.21 7.61
CA ARG A 148 13.88 -3.99 7.99
C ARG A 148 15.29 -4.27 8.51
N ARG A 149 15.53 -5.47 9.05
CA ARG A 149 16.82 -5.81 9.67
C ARG A 149 17.84 -6.38 8.69
N ASP A 150 17.35 -6.93 7.59
CA ASP A 150 18.15 -7.52 6.54
C ASP A 150 17.99 -6.66 5.28
N ARG A 151 19.10 -6.07 4.80
CA ARG A 151 19.11 -5.14 3.68
C ARG A 151 18.83 -5.83 2.35
N ASP A 152 19.22 -7.08 2.18
CA ASP A 152 18.93 -7.84 0.97
C ASP A 152 17.45 -8.25 1.00
N ALA A 153 16.96 -8.73 2.14
CA ALA A 153 15.53 -8.99 2.33
C ALA A 153 14.67 -7.72 2.22
N TYR A 154 15.22 -6.55 2.51
CA TYR A 154 14.56 -5.25 2.35
C TYR A 154 14.42 -4.83 0.88
N LEU A 155 15.46 -5.06 0.07
CA LEU A 155 15.44 -4.78 -1.36
C LEU A 155 14.46 -5.69 -2.09
N ASP A 156 14.36 -6.95 -1.66
CA ASP A 156 13.41 -7.95 -2.17
C ASP A 156 12.04 -7.88 -1.49
N ALA A 157 11.86 -7.01 -0.49
CA ALA A 157 10.62 -6.90 0.26
C ALA A 157 9.47 -6.40 -0.64
N PRO A 158 8.28 -7.01 -0.55
CA PRO A 158 7.10 -6.50 -1.25
C PRO A 158 6.82 -5.04 -0.87
N ALA A 159 6.50 -4.19 -1.84
CA ALA A 159 6.13 -2.81 -1.54
C ALA A 159 4.75 -2.71 -0.87
N LEU A 160 3.96 -3.78 -0.93
CA LEU A 160 2.67 -3.94 -0.27
C LEU A 160 2.67 -5.23 0.54
N ILE A 161 2.29 -5.14 1.80
CA ILE A 161 2.19 -6.29 2.71
C ILE A 161 0.95 -6.16 3.59
N LEU A 162 0.44 -7.29 4.06
CA LEU A 162 -0.65 -7.34 5.03
C LEU A 162 -0.13 -7.97 6.33
N VAL A 163 -0.06 -7.23 7.43
CA VAL A 163 0.55 -7.71 8.67
C VAL A 163 -0.45 -7.66 9.81
N ARG A 164 -0.64 -8.80 10.49
CA ARG A 164 -1.43 -8.88 11.73
C ARG A 164 -0.58 -8.36 12.90
N PRO A 165 -0.90 -7.21 13.52
CA PRO A 165 -0.23 -6.81 14.75
C PRO A 165 -0.48 -7.83 15.86
N ARG A 166 0.52 -8.07 16.71
CA ARG A 166 0.34 -8.79 17.98
C ARG A 166 -0.51 -7.96 18.95
N ARG A 167 -0.34 -6.64 18.89
CA ARG A 167 -1.06 -5.66 19.71
C ARG A 167 -1.08 -4.31 19.01
N VAL A 168 -2.23 -3.65 18.99
CA VAL A 168 -2.37 -2.23 18.66
C VAL A 168 -2.40 -1.47 19.97
N ASP A 169 -1.47 -0.55 20.16
CA ASP A 169 -1.28 0.18 21.42
C ASP A 169 -2.10 1.47 21.43
N GLU A 170 -2.08 2.23 20.33
CA GLU A 170 -2.68 3.57 20.28
C GLU A 170 -3.02 4.00 18.85
N LEU A 171 -4.08 4.81 18.71
CA LEU A 171 -4.30 5.69 17.56
C LEU A 171 -3.85 7.11 17.93
N VAL A 172 -2.69 7.52 17.43
CA VAL A 172 -2.14 8.86 17.63
C VAL A 172 -2.81 9.82 16.65
N LEU A 173 -3.36 10.92 17.17
CA LEU A 173 -4.02 11.96 16.37
C LEU A 173 -3.38 13.32 16.65
N VAL A 174 -2.73 13.90 15.64
CA VAL A 174 -2.10 15.22 15.72
C VAL A 174 -2.78 16.20 14.77
N PRO A 175 -2.93 17.49 15.13
CA PRO A 175 -3.48 18.47 14.20
C PRO A 175 -2.70 18.52 12.89
N HIS A 176 -3.42 18.57 11.76
CA HIS A 176 -2.78 18.76 10.47
C HIS A 176 -2.31 20.22 10.37
N PRO A 177 -1.07 20.50 9.93
CA PRO A 177 -0.54 21.87 9.83
C PRO A 177 -1.20 22.73 8.73
N GLY A 178 -2.30 22.27 8.14
CA GLY A 178 -2.81 22.82 6.88
C GLY A 178 -1.83 22.63 5.72
N TRP A 179 -2.22 23.13 4.55
CA TRP A 179 -1.42 22.98 3.33
C TRP A 179 -0.32 24.04 3.34
N THR A 180 0.85 23.77 2.77
CA THR A 180 1.85 24.82 2.55
C THR A 180 1.41 25.76 1.43
N ALA A 181 2.03 26.94 1.32
CA ALA A 181 1.74 27.86 0.22
C ALA A 181 2.07 27.25 -1.15
N GLU A 182 3.09 26.39 -1.23
CA GLU A 182 3.41 25.65 -2.45
C GLU A 182 2.33 24.61 -2.78
N GLN A 183 1.90 23.82 -1.81
CA GLN A 183 0.81 22.84 -2.00
C GLN A 183 -0.49 23.52 -2.44
N ARG A 184 -0.82 24.67 -1.84
CA ARG A 184 -1.97 25.48 -2.28
C ARG A 184 -1.83 25.96 -3.72
N ARG A 185 -0.69 26.57 -4.09
CA ARG A 185 -0.42 27.01 -5.47
C ARG A 185 -0.53 25.88 -6.48
N ARG A 186 -0.05 24.68 -6.14
CA ARG A 186 -0.23 23.49 -6.98
C ARG A 186 -1.71 23.16 -7.17
N LEU A 187 -2.49 23.09 -6.08
CA LEU A 187 -3.92 22.81 -6.13
C LEU A 187 -4.72 23.86 -6.92
N ASP A 188 -4.41 25.15 -6.74
CA ASP A 188 -5.04 26.25 -7.46
C ASP A 188 -4.72 26.18 -8.96
N GLY A 189 -3.46 25.90 -9.30
CA GLY A 189 -3.03 25.68 -10.68
C GLY A 189 -3.71 24.50 -11.37
N TYR A 190 -4.21 23.51 -10.63
CA TYR A 190 -5.00 22.41 -11.17
C TYR A 190 -6.48 22.77 -11.37
N ALA A 191 -7.08 23.55 -10.46
CA ALA A 191 -8.48 24.00 -10.61
C ALA A 191 -8.71 24.81 -11.91
N LEU A 192 -7.67 25.51 -12.38
CA LEU A 192 -7.71 26.31 -13.61
C LEU A 192 -7.60 25.50 -14.93
N ARG A 193 -7.25 24.21 -14.87
CA ARG A 193 -7.04 23.36 -16.08
C ARG A 193 -8.29 22.59 -16.50
N TYR A 194 -9.40 22.74 -15.78
CA TYR A 194 -10.61 21.97 -15.97
C TYR A 194 -11.61 22.66 -16.92
N ASP A 195 -12.06 21.92 -17.93
CA ASP A 195 -13.03 22.36 -18.94
C ASP A 195 -14.47 22.36 -18.34
N PRO A 196 -15.23 23.47 -18.40
CA PRO A 196 -16.63 23.53 -17.95
C PRO A 196 -17.60 22.59 -18.71
N SER A 197 -17.17 21.90 -19.77
CA SER A 197 -18.07 21.16 -20.67
C SER A 197 -18.50 19.74 -20.26
N GLY A 198 -18.00 19.13 -19.19
CA GLY A 198 -18.58 17.82 -18.82
C GLY A 198 -17.88 16.94 -17.78
N THR A 199 -17.92 17.32 -16.51
CA THR A 199 -18.14 16.46 -15.31
C THR A 199 -18.17 17.36 -14.07
N PRO A 200 -18.84 17.00 -12.96
CA PRO A 200 -18.81 17.83 -11.75
C PRO A 200 -17.39 17.88 -11.17
N ASP A 201 -16.81 19.09 -11.03
CA ASP A 201 -15.57 19.26 -10.26
C ASP A 201 -15.85 18.85 -8.80
N PRO A 202 -15.10 17.90 -8.22
CA PRO A 202 -15.27 17.49 -6.82
C PRO A 202 -14.94 18.60 -5.80
N GLY A 203 -14.58 19.81 -6.27
CA GLY A 203 -14.21 20.96 -5.45
C GLY A 203 -12.76 20.88 -5.00
N PRO A 204 -12.25 21.93 -4.31
CA PRO A 204 -10.86 21.97 -3.89
C PRO A 204 -10.55 20.86 -2.87
N LEU A 205 -9.40 20.20 -3.03
CA LEU A 205 -8.89 19.26 -2.01
C LEU A 205 -8.65 20.03 -0.70
N ARG A 206 -9.34 19.62 0.36
CA ARG A 206 -9.26 20.26 1.68
C ARG A 206 -8.40 19.45 2.64
N PRO A 207 -7.74 20.14 3.60
CA PRO A 207 -7.12 19.46 4.72
C PRO A 207 -8.03 18.55 5.52
N PRO A 208 -7.60 17.31 5.85
CA PRO A 208 -8.09 16.70 7.07
C PRO A 208 -7.64 17.58 8.25
N ARG A 209 -8.38 17.51 9.34
CA ARG A 209 -8.05 18.26 10.57
C ARG A 209 -6.97 17.58 11.38
N PHE A 210 -6.87 16.26 11.28
CA PHE A 210 -5.90 15.44 11.97
C PHE A 210 -5.13 14.54 11.02
N ILE A 211 -3.85 14.38 11.31
CA ILE A 211 -3.00 13.30 10.82
C ILE A 211 -3.13 12.17 11.85
N GLY A 212 -3.41 10.96 11.36
CA GLY A 212 -3.49 9.75 12.19
C GLY A 212 -2.26 8.87 12.02
N ALA A 213 -1.85 8.20 13.10
CA ALA A 213 -0.85 7.13 13.06
C ALA A 213 -1.22 6.01 14.04
N TYR A 214 -0.94 4.76 13.67
CA TYR A 214 -1.04 3.65 14.61
C TYR A 214 0.29 3.42 15.31
N ARG A 215 0.23 3.24 16.62
CA ARG A 215 1.30 2.62 17.40
C ARG A 215 0.94 1.17 17.67
N TYR A 216 1.83 0.24 17.33
CA TYR A 216 1.55 -1.19 17.46
C TYR A 216 2.83 -2.02 17.50
N ARG A 217 2.70 -3.31 17.84
CA ARG A 217 3.79 -4.29 17.75
C ARG A 217 3.42 -5.37 16.75
N CYS A 218 4.33 -5.66 15.81
CA CYS A 218 4.13 -6.78 14.88
C CYS A 218 4.41 -8.13 15.58
N PRO A 219 4.19 -9.28 14.92
CA PRO A 219 4.36 -10.60 15.52
C PRO A 219 5.80 -10.96 15.91
N ALA A 220 6.81 -10.23 15.41
CA ALA A 220 8.21 -10.47 15.78
C ALA A 220 8.39 -10.35 17.31
N TYR A 221 9.07 -11.34 17.90
CA TYR A 221 9.18 -11.46 19.36
C TYR A 221 9.89 -10.26 19.99
N ASP A 222 10.91 -9.75 19.31
CA ASP A 222 11.77 -8.62 19.65
C ASP A 222 11.34 -7.30 18.95
N CYS A 223 10.04 -7.17 18.66
CA CYS A 223 9.49 -5.93 18.11
C CYS A 223 9.43 -4.83 19.19
N ASP A 224 10.28 -3.80 19.06
CA ASP A 224 10.29 -2.61 19.91
C ASP A 224 9.05 -1.72 19.75
N GLY A 225 8.31 -1.93 18.67
CA GLY A 225 7.12 -1.18 18.29
C GLY A 225 7.27 -0.47 16.94
N HIS A 226 6.14 -0.08 16.39
CA HIS A 226 6.02 0.65 15.15
C HIS A 226 5.12 1.86 15.37
N GLN A 227 5.44 2.96 14.71
CA GLN A 227 4.54 4.09 14.53
C GLN A 227 4.44 4.38 13.04
N GLN A 228 3.25 4.28 12.47
CA GLN A 228 3.04 4.42 11.03
C GLN A 228 1.85 5.30 10.72
N THR A 229 2.05 6.23 9.79
CA THR A 229 1.05 7.20 9.37
C THR A 229 -0.06 6.52 8.59
N ILE A 230 -1.30 6.94 8.83
CA ILE A 230 -2.47 6.48 8.10
C ILE A 230 -2.61 7.32 6.83
N ARG A 231 -2.57 6.65 5.69
CA ARG A 231 -2.83 7.23 4.36
C ARG A 231 -4.18 6.81 3.77
N ASP A 232 -4.93 5.99 4.50
CA ASP A 232 -6.25 5.49 4.11
C ASP A 232 -7.23 6.64 3.76
N TRP A 233 -7.83 6.55 2.58
CA TRP A 233 -8.89 7.45 2.11
C TRP A 233 -10.05 7.54 3.10
N GLU A 234 -10.47 6.42 3.70
CA GLU A 234 -11.61 6.37 4.60
C GLU A 234 -11.38 7.19 5.88
N PHE A 235 -10.12 7.31 6.31
CA PHE A 235 -9.74 8.12 7.46
C PHE A 235 -9.94 9.61 7.20
N VAL A 236 -9.55 10.08 6.01
CA VAL A 236 -9.75 11.47 5.58
C VAL A 236 -11.22 11.75 5.26
N ALA A 237 -11.89 10.83 4.57
CA ALA A 237 -13.31 10.96 4.23
C ALA A 237 -14.20 11.05 5.48
N LEU A 238 -13.91 10.29 6.53
CA LEU A 238 -14.65 10.38 7.80
C LEU A 238 -14.52 11.77 8.44
N GLN A 239 -13.33 12.37 8.40
CA GLN A 239 -13.12 13.73 8.92
C GLN A 239 -13.91 14.77 8.15
N HIS A 240 -13.95 14.68 6.83
CA HIS A 240 -14.75 15.58 6.00
C HIS A 240 -16.25 15.41 6.24
N ARG A 241 -16.74 14.18 6.37
CA ARG A 241 -18.14 13.89 6.69
C ARG A 241 -18.55 14.46 8.05
N LEU A 242 -17.62 14.50 9.00
CA LEU A 242 -17.82 15.02 10.36
C LEU A 242 -17.27 16.43 10.55
N ALA A 243 -17.09 17.20 9.47
CA ALA A 243 -16.46 18.51 9.52
C ALA A 243 -17.17 19.52 10.44
N GLY A 244 -18.47 19.35 10.67
CA GLY A 244 -19.26 20.20 11.58
C GLY A 244 -19.05 19.94 13.08
N LEU A 245 -18.34 18.86 13.46
CA LEU A 245 -18.07 18.58 14.88
C LEU A 245 -16.93 19.44 15.43
N PRO A 246 -16.92 19.78 16.73
CA PRO A 246 -15.72 20.32 17.37
C PRO A 246 -14.60 19.26 17.44
N ASP A 247 -13.35 19.71 17.64
CA ASP A 247 -12.14 18.86 17.52
C ASP A 247 -12.11 17.68 18.49
N ASP A 248 -12.58 17.88 19.72
CA ASP A 248 -12.69 16.85 20.76
C ASP A 248 -13.66 15.74 20.35
N ARG A 249 -14.83 16.12 19.82
CA ARG A 249 -15.85 15.18 19.33
C ARG A 249 -15.41 14.46 18.06
N LEU A 250 -14.70 15.16 17.17
CA LEU A 250 -14.10 14.54 15.99
C LEU A 250 -13.03 13.52 16.38
N ARG A 251 -12.13 13.88 17.31
CA ARG A 251 -11.09 12.99 17.83
C ARG A 251 -11.70 11.72 18.42
N ALA A 252 -12.72 11.87 19.28
CA ALA A 252 -13.43 10.74 19.85
C ALA A 252 -14.07 9.84 18.77
N ALA A 253 -14.72 10.45 17.77
CA ALA A 253 -15.33 9.71 16.66
C ALA A 253 -14.28 8.93 15.82
N LEU A 254 -13.11 9.52 15.58
CA LEU A 254 -11.99 8.85 14.90
C LEU A 254 -11.46 7.68 15.74
N THR A 255 -11.23 7.87 17.03
CA THR A 255 -10.79 6.81 17.95
C THR A 255 -11.80 5.66 17.98
N THR A 256 -13.09 5.94 18.13
CA THR A 256 -14.12 4.90 18.10
C THR A 256 -14.15 4.15 16.78
N ALA A 257 -14.03 4.85 15.65
CA ALA A 257 -14.11 4.23 14.35
C ALA A 257 -12.86 3.41 13.98
N PHE A 258 -11.66 3.90 14.31
CA PHE A 258 -10.37 3.37 13.83
C PHE A 258 -9.57 2.59 14.88
N LEU A 259 -9.84 2.78 16.17
CA LEU A 259 -9.23 1.98 17.24
C LEU A 259 -10.27 1.02 17.83
N ASP A 260 -11.29 1.55 18.51
CA ASP A 260 -12.17 0.73 19.35
C ASP A 260 -12.96 -0.32 18.55
N ARG A 261 -13.42 0.07 17.34
CA ARG A 261 -14.23 -0.82 16.49
C ARG A 261 -13.40 -1.77 15.62
N ILE A 262 -12.43 -1.24 14.86
CA ILE A 262 -11.72 -2.05 13.85
C ILE A 262 -10.44 -2.71 14.39
N CYS A 263 -9.90 -2.21 15.51
CA CYS A 263 -8.82 -2.86 16.27
C CYS A 263 -9.35 -3.46 17.57
N GLY A 264 -10.67 -3.64 17.67
CA GLY A 264 -11.34 -4.14 18.87
C GLY A 264 -10.95 -5.57 19.24
N PRO A 265 -11.17 -5.98 20.50
CA PRO A 265 -10.80 -7.30 20.99
C PRO A 265 -11.62 -8.43 20.38
N ASP A 266 -12.66 -8.16 19.58
CA ASP A 266 -13.45 -9.14 18.84
C ASP A 266 -13.02 -9.24 17.36
N ARG A 267 -11.90 -8.61 16.96
CA ARG A 267 -11.40 -8.55 15.58
C ARG A 267 -10.05 -9.20 15.40
N ASP A 268 -9.85 -9.80 14.23
CA ASP A 268 -8.55 -10.29 13.76
C ASP A 268 -7.91 -9.29 12.82
N THR A 269 -7.65 -8.10 13.36
CA THR A 269 -7.12 -6.94 12.64
C THR A 269 -5.77 -7.24 11.99
N ALA A 270 -5.57 -6.76 10.77
CA ALA A 270 -4.29 -6.67 10.08
C ALA A 270 -4.20 -5.37 9.30
N PHE A 271 -2.99 -4.81 9.19
CA PHE A 271 -2.73 -3.56 8.49
C PHE A 271 -2.23 -3.83 7.08
N TYR A 272 -2.86 -3.19 6.10
CA TYR A 272 -2.30 -3.07 4.77
C TYR A 272 -1.21 -2.00 4.83
N LEU A 273 0.03 -2.40 4.65
CA LEU A 273 1.19 -1.52 4.73
C LEU A 273 1.78 -1.34 3.35
N GLY A 274 2.03 -0.08 2.99
CA GLY A 274 2.66 0.29 1.73
C GLY A 274 3.96 1.03 1.95
N ARG A 275 5.00 0.65 1.24
CA ARG A 275 6.28 1.35 1.26
C ARG A 275 6.11 2.75 0.69
N SER A 276 6.56 3.76 1.44
CA SER A 276 6.45 5.16 1.04
C SER A 276 7.35 5.43 -0.16
N SER A 277 6.81 6.16 -1.15
CA SER A 277 7.57 6.64 -2.30
C SER A 277 8.50 7.80 -1.94
N HIS A 278 8.19 8.56 -0.87
CA HIS A 278 8.97 9.72 -0.43
C HIS A 278 10.08 9.37 0.57
N GLN A 279 9.86 8.32 1.36
CA GLN A 279 10.80 7.83 2.36
C GLN A 279 10.87 6.31 2.22
N PRO A 280 11.71 5.79 1.32
CA PRO A 280 11.72 4.37 0.96
C PRO A 280 11.74 3.45 2.18
N ASP A 281 12.47 3.81 3.24
CA ASP A 281 12.67 3.02 4.47
C ASP A 281 11.47 3.00 5.44
N THR A 282 10.37 3.62 5.02
CA THR A 282 9.14 3.70 5.80
C THR A 282 7.98 3.01 5.10
N TYR A 283 7.11 2.43 5.92
CA TYR A 283 5.83 1.91 5.50
C TYR A 283 4.74 2.76 6.14
N ASP A 284 3.72 3.08 5.37
CA ASP A 284 2.50 3.75 5.82
C ASP A 284 1.34 2.75 5.88
N VAL A 285 0.38 2.99 6.77
CA VAL A 285 -0.86 2.21 6.87
C VAL A 285 -1.82 2.73 5.80
N LEU A 286 -2.06 1.91 4.78
CA LEU A 286 -2.93 2.23 3.65
C LEU A 286 -4.40 1.86 3.90
N GLY A 287 -4.64 1.01 4.90
CA GLY A 287 -5.97 0.59 5.33
C GLY A 287 -5.91 -0.54 6.35
N VAL A 288 -7.08 -1.02 6.76
CA VAL A 288 -7.21 -2.07 7.78
C VAL A 288 -8.12 -3.21 7.31
N TYR A 289 -7.61 -4.43 7.40
CA TYR A 289 -8.38 -5.67 7.30
C TYR A 289 -8.81 -6.08 8.71
N TRP A 290 -10.11 -6.28 8.96
CA TRP A 290 -10.61 -6.49 10.33
C TRP A 290 -11.82 -7.45 10.39
N PRO A 291 -11.67 -8.71 9.95
CA PRO A 291 -12.72 -9.70 10.12
C PRO A 291 -13.02 -9.94 11.61
N PRO A 292 -14.24 -10.38 11.98
CA PRO A 292 -14.53 -10.89 13.31
C PRO A 292 -13.55 -12.01 13.66
N ARG A 293 -13.13 -12.05 14.93
CA ARG A 293 -12.34 -13.15 15.47
C ARG A 293 -13.16 -14.44 15.45
N ARG A 294 -12.51 -15.54 15.08
CA ARG A 294 -13.10 -16.88 15.11
C ARG A 294 -13.04 -17.49 16.52
#